data_AF-A0A9E5N9V0-F1
#
_entry.id   AF-A0A9E5N9V0-F1
#
_cell.length_a   1.000
_cell.length_b   1.000
_cell.length_c   1.000
_cell.angle_alpha   90.00
_cell.angle_beta   90.00
_cell.angle_gamma   90.00
#
_symmetry.space_group_name_H-M   'P 1'
#
loop_
_entity.id
_entity.type
_entity.pdbx_description
1 polymer ?
#
loop_
_entity_poly.entity_id
_entity_poly.type
_entity_poly.pdbx_seq_one_letter_code
_entity_poly.pdbx_strand_id
1 'polypeptide(L)'
;MDQIGEEQGKMEQTFTSTAAPEKPRLSAQEELRIFRNLVRSLTSNAENALTDLGMWCKDADQLERLLLVQHHLDYMKRLCDGKV
;
A
#
# COMPACT_ATOMS: atom_id res chain seq x y z
N MET A 1 7.12 45.73 -47.81
CA MET A 1 8.26 44.80 -47.76
C MET A 1 8.91 44.97 -46.39
N ASP A 2 8.22 44.64 -45.29
CA ASP A 2 7.89 43.29 -44.81
C ASP A 2 9.15 42.51 -44.43
N GLN A 3 9.42 42.43 -43.13
CA GLN A 3 9.33 41.16 -42.41
C GLN A 3 9.39 41.39 -40.89
N ILE A 4 8.30 40.97 -40.26
CA ILE A 4 8.00 40.93 -38.84
C ILE A 4 8.62 39.64 -38.30
N GLY A 5 9.55 39.74 -37.37
CA GLY A 5 10.04 38.58 -36.62
C GLY A 5 9.17 38.37 -35.38
N GLU A 6 8.24 37.42 -35.46
CA GLU A 6 7.44 36.95 -34.32
C GLU A 6 8.33 36.20 -33.33
N GLU A 7 8.75 36.85 -32.24
CA GLU A 7 9.23 36.13 -31.06
C GLU A 7 8.01 35.55 -30.32
N GLN A 8 7.74 34.28 -30.61
CA GLN A 8 6.74 33.48 -29.91
C GLN A 8 7.08 33.40 -28.42
N GLY A 9 6.16 33.91 -27.61
CA GLY A 9 6.20 33.87 -26.16
C GLY A 9 6.40 32.45 -25.64
N LYS A 10 7.55 32.24 -24.99
CA LYS A 10 7.81 31.07 -24.16
C LYS A 10 7.02 31.27 -22.86
N MET A 11 5.77 30.81 -22.83
CA MET A 11 5.05 30.62 -21.57
C MET A 11 5.72 29.46 -20.83
N GLU A 12 6.75 29.78 -20.05
CA GLU A 12 7.19 28.92 -18.95
C GLU A 12 6.03 28.86 -17.95
N GLN A 13 5.20 27.83 -18.09
CA GLN A 13 4.29 27.43 -17.04
C GLN A 13 5.14 26.95 -15.86
N THR A 14 5.49 27.87 -14.98
CA THR A 14 5.95 27.55 -13.65
C THR A 14 4.81 26.80 -12.98
N PHE A 15 4.92 25.47 -12.92
CA PHE A 15 4.09 24.66 -12.04
C PHE A 15 4.44 25.08 -10.62
N THR A 16 3.73 26.08 -10.09
CA THR A 16 3.68 26.30 -8.66
C THR A 16 3.10 25.03 -8.08
N SER A 17 3.96 24.21 -7.51
CA SER A 17 3.55 23.08 -6.68
C SER A 17 2.69 23.67 -5.58
N THR A 18 1.36 23.63 -5.77
CA THR A 18 0.39 23.92 -4.73
C THR A 18 0.81 23.06 -3.56
N ALA A 19 1.35 23.69 -2.51
CA ALA A 19 1.84 22.99 -1.34
C ALA A 19 0.73 22.05 -0.90
N ALA A 20 0.96 20.75 -1.05
CA ALA A 20 0.06 19.75 -0.49
C ALA A 20 -0.09 20.13 0.99
N PRO A 21 -1.31 20.21 1.53
CA PRO A 21 -1.52 20.61 2.92
C PRO A 21 -0.55 19.80 3.78
N GLU A 22 0.29 20.50 4.56
CA GLU A 22 1.28 19.86 5.42
C GLU A 22 0.51 18.88 6.31
N LYS A 23 0.55 17.59 5.96
CA LYS A 23 -0.02 16.55 6.80
C LYS A 23 0.69 16.69 8.15
N PRO A 24 -0.04 16.68 9.27
CA PRO A 24 0.58 16.69 10.58
C PRO A 24 1.64 15.58 10.59
N ARG A 25 2.91 15.95 10.75
CA ARG A 25 3.99 14.97 10.83
C ARG A 25 3.81 14.22 12.13
N LEU A 26 3.36 12.98 12.02
CA LEU A 26 3.21 12.07 13.14
C LEU A 26 4.60 11.78 13.73
N SER A 27 4.67 11.49 15.02
CA SER A 27 5.90 10.92 15.58
C SER A 27 6.15 9.55 14.95
N ALA A 28 7.42 9.13 14.87
CA ALA A 28 7.77 7.79 14.39
C ALA A 28 7.03 6.68 15.15
N GLN A 29 6.72 6.90 16.44
CA GLN A 29 5.96 5.96 17.25
C GLN A 29 4.49 5.89 16.84
N GLU A 30 3.87 7.02 16.49
CA GLU A 30 2.50 7.05 15.96
C GLU A 30 2.40 6.44 14.57
N GLU A 31 3.39 6.70 13.70
CA GLU A 31 3.48 6.06 12.37
C GLU A 31 3.60 4.54 12.50
N LEU A 32 4.50 4.04 13.36
CA LEU A 32 4.65 2.62 13.64
C LEU A 32 3.37 2.01 14.23
N ARG A 33 2.67 2.73 15.10
CA ARG A 33 1.39 2.27 15.66
C ARG A 33 0.32 2.13 14.57
N ILE A 34 0.18 3.12 13.70
CA ILE A 34 -0.78 3.10 12.60
C ILE A 34 -0.43 1.96 11.63
N PHE A 35 0.83 1.82 11.27
CA PHE A 35 1.30 0.74 10.40
C PHE A 35 0.97 -0.65 10.98
N ARG A 36 1.30 -0.89 12.26
CA ARG A 36 0.97 -2.16 12.94
C ARG A 36 -0.53 -2.44 12.95
N ASN A 37 -1.35 -1.42 13.20
CA ASN A 37 -2.80 -1.55 13.18
C ASN A 37 -3.31 -1.89 11.77
N LEU A 38 -2.77 -1.22 10.75
CA LEU A 38 -3.11 -1.50 9.36
C LEU A 38 -2.77 -2.95 8.99
N VAL A 39 -1.56 -3.41 9.30
CA VAL A 39 -1.16 -4.79 9.01
C VAL A 39 -2.05 -5.79 9.74
N ARG A 40 -2.35 -5.58 11.04
CA ARG A 40 -3.26 -6.48 11.77
C ARG A 40 -4.65 -6.57 11.14
N SER A 41 -5.22 -5.44 10.74
CA SER A 41 -6.53 -5.41 10.09
C SER A 41 -6.51 -6.13 8.74
N LEU A 42 -5.46 -5.89 7.93
CA LEU A 42 -5.31 -6.56 6.63
C LEU A 42 -5.11 -8.06 6.79
N THR A 43 -4.26 -8.49 7.74
CA THR A 43 -4.04 -9.91 8.03
C THR A 43 -5.32 -10.58 8.51
N SER A 44 -6.09 -9.96 9.41
CA SER A 44 -7.36 -10.51 9.87
C SER A 44 -8.38 -10.65 8.73
N ASN A 45 -8.48 -9.65 7.85
CA ASN A 45 -9.36 -9.73 6.69
C ASN A 45 -8.93 -10.84 5.73
N ALA A 46 -7.63 -11.02 5.53
CA ALA A 46 -7.10 -12.09 4.68
C ALA A 46 -7.31 -13.48 5.30
N GLU A 47 -7.15 -13.65 6.62
CA GLU A 47 -7.45 -14.89 7.34
C GLU A 47 -8.93 -15.30 7.16
N ASN A 48 -9.85 -14.33 7.24
CA ASN A 48 -11.28 -14.59 6.99
C ASN A 48 -11.52 -15.03 5.54
N ALA A 49 -10.95 -14.31 4.57
CA ALA A 49 -11.09 -14.66 3.15
C ALA A 49 -10.50 -16.03 2.81
N LEU A 50 -9.37 -16.41 3.42
CA LEU A 50 -8.77 -17.74 3.25
C LEU A 50 -9.63 -18.82 3.89
N THR A 51 -10.24 -18.55 5.05
CA THR A 51 -11.18 -19.50 5.68
C THR A 51 -12.35 -19.78 4.75
N ASP A 52 -12.92 -18.73 4.17
CA ASP A 52 -14.00 -18.87 3.19
C ASP A 52 -13.54 -19.65 1.96
N LEU A 53 -12.36 -19.34 1.41
CA LEU A 53 -11.79 -20.03 0.26
C LEU A 53 -11.53 -21.52 0.55
N GLY A 54 -11.11 -21.85 1.77
CA GLY A 54 -10.82 -23.22 2.20
C GLY A 54 -12.04 -24.13 2.14
N MET A 55 -13.24 -23.59 2.30
CA MET A 55 -14.48 -24.33 2.12
C MET A 55 -14.73 -24.75 0.66
N TRP A 56 -14.09 -24.07 -0.30
CA TRP A 56 -14.27 -24.32 -1.74
C TRP A 56 -13.14 -25.12 -2.36
N CYS A 57 -12.07 -25.42 -1.62
CA CYS A 57 -10.96 -26.24 -2.11
C CYS A 57 -11.43 -27.66 -2.41
N LYS A 58 -11.20 -28.13 -3.64
CA LYS A 58 -11.65 -29.46 -4.12
C LYS A 58 -10.53 -30.47 -4.26
N ASP A 59 -9.29 -30.01 -4.25
CA ASP A 59 -8.11 -30.83 -4.45
C ASP A 59 -6.95 -30.41 -3.52
N ALA A 60 -5.94 -31.28 -3.45
CA ALA A 60 -4.79 -31.10 -2.58
C ALA A 60 -3.92 -29.89 -2.98
N ASP A 61 -3.80 -29.62 -4.28
CA ASP A 61 -3.00 -28.50 -4.80
C ASP A 61 -3.58 -27.15 -4.38
N GLN A 62 -4.90 -27.00 -4.42
CA GLN A 62 -5.60 -25.80 -3.95
C GLN A 62 -5.42 -25.62 -2.44
N LEU A 63 -5.52 -26.70 -1.67
CA LEU A 63 -5.30 -26.66 -0.23
C LEU A 63 -3.86 -26.29 0.12
N GLU A 64 -2.88 -26.83 -0.58
CA GLU A 64 -1.46 -26.51 -0.37
C GLU A 64 -1.17 -25.03 -0.63
N ARG A 65 -1.71 -24.48 -1.72
CA ARG A 65 -1.58 -23.05 -2.02
C ARG A 65 -2.21 -22.18 -0.94
N LEU A 66 -3.37 -22.58 -0.42
CA LEU A 66 -4.04 -21.86 0.66
C LEU A 66 -3.20 -21.85 1.95
N LEU A 67 -2.63 -23.01 2.30
CA LEU A 67 -1.75 -23.14 3.46
C LEU A 67 -0.47 -22.30 3.31
N LEU A 68 0.09 -22.20 2.10
CA LEU A 68 1.24 -21.35 1.82
C LEU A 68 0.92 -19.86 2.04
N VAL A 69 -0.23 -19.38 1.58
CA VAL A 69 -0.66 -17.99 1.83
C VAL A 69 -0.88 -17.76 3.32
N GLN A 70 -1.50 -18.71 4.03
CA GLN A 70 -1.71 -18.62 5.47
C GLN A 70 -0.38 -18.55 6.25
N HIS A 71 0.62 -19.31 5.82
CA HIS A 71 1.97 -19.25 6.39
C HIS A 71 2.62 -17.86 6.23
N HIS A 72 2.51 -17.26 5.04
CA HIS A 72 3.04 -15.92 4.81
C HIS A 72 2.31 -14.83 5.60
N LEU A 73 0.99 -14.94 5.77
CA LEU A 73 0.21 -14.05 6.63
C LEU A 73 0.68 -14.10 8.09
N ASP A 74 0.89 -15.30 8.63
CA ASP A 74 1.40 -15.47 9.99
C ASP A 74 2.81 -14.88 10.16
N TYR A 75 3.69 -15.09 9.17
CA TYR A 75 5.02 -14.47 9.19
C TYR A 75 4.95 -12.94 9.22
N MET A 76 4.12 -12.31 8.39
CA MET A 76 3.95 -10.85 8.40
C MET A 76 3.42 -10.32 9.73
N LYS A 77 2.51 -11.05 10.37
CA LYS A 77 1.97 -10.72 11.69
C LYS A 77 3.07 -10.74 12.75
N ARG A 78 3.88 -11.80 12.78
CA ARG A 78 5.02 -11.92 13.71
C ARG A 78 6.06 -10.82 13.47
N LEU A 79 6.35 -10.49 12.21
CA LEU A 79 7.28 -9.41 11.87
C LEU A 79 6.80 -8.06 12.40
N CYS A 80 5.51 -7.76 12.26
CA CYS A 80 4.94 -6.50 12.73
C CYS A 80 4.85 -6.40 14.26
N ASP A 81 4.63 -7.54 14.94
CA ASP A 81 4.63 -7.62 16.40
C ASP A 81 6.04 -7.69 17.01
N GLY A 82 7.10 -7.80 16.20
CA GLY A 82 8.48 -7.91 16.66
C GLY A 82 8.80 -9.27 17.31
N LYS A 83 8.18 -10.35 16.82
CA LYS A 83 8.28 -11.73 17.34
C LYS A 83 8.97 -12.69 16.36
N VAL A 84 9.88 -12.18 15.52
CA VAL A 84 10.63 -12.96 14.52
C VAL A 84 12.05 -13.15 15.00
#